data_AF-A0A6N8U691-F1
#
_entry.id   AF-A0A6N8U691-F1
#
_cell.length_a   1.000
_cell.length_b   1.000
_cell.length_c   1.000
_cell.angle_alpha   90.00
_cell.angle_beta   90.00
_cell.angle_gamma   90.00
#
_symmetry.space_group_name_H-M   'P 1'
#
loop_
_entity.id
_entity.type
_entity.pdbx_description
1 polymer ?
#
loop_
_entity_poly.entity_id
_entity_poly.type
_entity_poly.pdbx_seq_one_letter_code
_entity_poly.pdbx_strand_id
1 'polypeptide(L)'
;MKKFLISIIVSIVMVTAGAMTFFFELSDFEIVEGKDFTPYEESAMKSTTLNVKDAPIIIDSDDYLNIEWRYDDSMKDEVKIMTSPYLSMDRHNNYININTRHYSFKDAVKIGEYILNGLKKHEIRIHDHDHYGFTEVIIICSKDNMSNIVIND
;
A
#
# COMPACT_ATOMS: atom_id res chain seq x y z
N MET A 1 28.94 9.21 45.20
CA MET A 1 27.54 9.61 44.94
C MET A 1 27.42 10.91 44.14
N LYS A 2 28.08 12.03 44.50
CA LYS A 2 27.99 13.30 43.74
C LYS A 2 28.34 13.18 42.24
N LYS A 3 29.43 12.48 41.90
CA LYS A 3 29.85 12.25 40.50
C LYS A 3 28.85 11.42 39.68
N PHE A 4 28.15 10.48 40.32
CA PHE A 4 27.11 9.66 39.71
C PHE A 4 25.85 10.49 39.42
N LEU A 5 25.43 11.32 40.37
CA LEU A 5 24.30 12.23 40.19
C LEU A 5 24.54 13.24 39.06
N ILE A 6 25.75 13.80 38.99
CA ILE A 6 26.15 14.73 37.91
C ILE A 6 26.12 14.03 36.55
N SER A 7 26.62 12.80 36.47
CA SER A 7 26.57 12.00 35.23
C SER A 7 25.13 11.80 34.74
N ILE A 8 24.20 11.46 35.63
CA ILE A 8 22.79 11.30 35.28
C ILE A 8 22.19 12.62 34.76
N ILE A 9 22.44 13.72 35.46
CA ILE A 9 21.92 15.04 35.07
C ILE A 9 22.45 15.43 33.68
N VAL A 10 23.75 15.25 33.42
CA VAL A 10 24.35 15.57 32.12
C VAL A 10 23.77 14.69 31.01
N SER A 11 23.56 13.41 31.26
CA SER A 11 22.92 12.51 30.30
C SER A 11 21.48 12.92 29.97
N ILE A 12 20.69 13.28 30.98
CA ILE A 12 19.31 13.76 30.76
C ILE A 12 19.34 15.05 29.94
N VAL A 13 20.19 16.01 30.29
CA VAL A 13 20.31 17.28 29.56
C VAL A 13 20.69 17.04 28.09
N MET A 14 21.63 16.14 27.81
CA MET A 14 22.01 15.78 26.45
C MET A 14 20.85 15.17 25.65
N VAL A 15 20.10 14.23 26.27
CA VAL A 15 18.94 13.60 25.63
C VAL A 15 17.84 14.63 25.37
N THR A 16 17.55 15.50 26.33
CA THR A 16 16.53 16.54 26.18
C THR A 16 16.92 17.56 25.12
N ALA A 17 18.18 18.00 25.09
CA ALA A 17 18.67 18.91 24.06
C ALA A 17 18.59 18.27 22.65
N GLY A 18 19.01 17.01 22.51
CA GLY A 18 18.91 16.30 21.24
C GLY A 18 17.45 16.11 20.78
N ALA A 19 16.56 15.74 21.70
CA ALA A 19 15.14 15.60 21.40
C ALA A 19 14.50 16.94 21.01
N MET A 20 14.80 18.04 21.72
CA MET A 20 14.29 19.36 21.37
C MET A 20 14.75 19.80 19.99
N THR A 21 16.04 19.67 19.67
CA THR A 21 16.56 20.01 18.33
C THR A 21 15.84 19.22 17.24
N PHE A 22 15.64 17.92 17.46
CA PHE A 22 14.89 17.08 16.53
C PHE A 22 13.43 17.54 16.35
N PHE A 23 12.71 17.85 17.44
CA PHE A 23 11.33 18.35 17.35
C PHE A 23 11.24 19.74 16.70
N PHE A 24 12.20 20.62 16.94
CA PHE A 24 12.27 21.93 16.29
C PHE A 24 12.60 21.83 14.80
N GLU A 25 13.50 20.93 14.40
CA GLU A 25 13.78 20.71 12.98
C GLU A 25 12.57 20.11 12.25
N LEU A 26 11.84 19.21 12.91
CA LEU A 26 10.63 18.62 12.33
C LEU A 26 9.38 19.51 12.43
N SER A 27 9.38 20.59 13.21
CA SER A 27 8.18 21.43 13.38
C SER A 27 7.79 22.17 12.11
N ASP A 28 8.75 22.40 11.22
CA ASP A 28 8.55 23.07 9.94
C ASP A 28 8.17 22.09 8.82
N PHE A 29 8.10 20.78 9.11
CA PHE A 29 7.76 19.78 8.12
C PHE A 29 6.25 19.58 8.04
N GLU A 30 5.74 19.50 6.81
CA GLU A 30 4.35 19.15 6.55
C GLU A 30 4.16 17.63 6.68
N ILE A 31 3.12 17.20 7.40
CA ILE A 31 2.74 15.79 7.42
C ILE A 31 1.91 15.49 6.17
N VAL A 32 2.44 14.62 5.31
CA VAL A 32 1.79 14.24 4.06
C VAL A 32 1.40 12.77 4.14
N GLU A 33 0.10 12.49 4.02
CA GLU A 33 -0.41 11.13 3.92
C GLU A 33 0.01 10.51 2.57
N GLY A 34 0.52 9.28 2.59
CA GLY A 34 1.00 8.58 1.40
C GLY A 34 -0.06 8.05 0.45
N LYS A 35 -1.16 8.79 0.23
CA LYS A 35 -2.27 8.40 -0.64
C LYS A 35 -1.86 8.19 -2.11
N ASP A 36 -0.79 8.85 -2.56
CA ASP A 36 -0.31 8.77 -3.94
C ASP A 36 0.91 7.84 -4.12
N PHE A 37 1.35 7.17 -3.06
CA PHE A 37 2.51 6.28 -3.14
C PHE A 37 2.08 4.85 -3.45
N THR A 38 2.07 4.51 -4.73
CA THR A 38 2.16 3.13 -5.17
C THR A 38 3.63 2.79 -5.39
N PRO A 39 4.21 1.76 -4.74
CA PRO A 39 5.60 1.39 -4.99
C PRO A 39 5.82 0.84 -6.42
N TYR A 40 4.77 0.74 -7.23
CA TYR A 40 4.80 0.22 -8.59
C TYR A 40 3.84 0.99 -9.49
N GLU A 41 4.21 1.06 -10.76
CA GLU A 41 3.34 1.55 -11.81
C GLU A 41 2.27 0.49 -12.15
N GLU A 42 1.11 0.92 -12.64
CA GLU A 42 0.07 0.02 -13.16
C GLU A 42 0.62 -0.93 -14.25
N SER A 43 1.62 -0.48 -15.01
CA SER A 43 2.35 -1.28 -16.01
C SER A 43 3.04 -2.52 -15.44
N ALA A 44 3.34 -2.53 -14.13
CA ALA A 44 3.97 -3.65 -13.43
C ALA A 44 2.95 -4.61 -12.78
N MET A 45 1.65 -4.31 -12.86
CA MET A 45 0.60 -5.17 -12.32
C MET A 45 0.41 -6.42 -13.19
N LYS A 46 0.22 -7.56 -12.53
CA LYS A 46 -0.20 -8.79 -13.21
C LYS A 46 -1.66 -8.65 -13.57
N SER A 47 -2.08 -9.10 -14.73
CA SER A 47 -3.49 -9.00 -15.13
C SER A 47 -4.01 -10.27 -15.77
N THR A 48 -5.30 -10.50 -15.60
CA THR A 48 -6.05 -11.54 -16.29
C THR A 48 -7.42 -11.00 -16.66
N THR A 49 -7.98 -11.52 -17.76
CA THR A 49 -9.34 -11.20 -18.20
C THR A 49 -10.17 -12.47 -18.17
N LEU A 50 -11.38 -12.34 -17.64
CA LEU A 50 -12.38 -13.39 -17.52
C LEU A 50 -13.69 -12.92 -18.13
N ASN A 51 -14.56 -13.88 -18.45
CA ASN A 51 -15.88 -13.60 -18.98
C ASN A 51 -16.94 -14.04 -17.95
N VAL A 52 -17.86 -13.14 -17.60
CA VAL A 52 -18.89 -13.40 -16.58
C VAL A 52 -20.18 -14.03 -17.13
N LYS A 53 -20.28 -14.21 -18.46
CA LYS A 53 -21.49 -14.72 -19.11
C LYS A 53 -21.82 -16.16 -18.70
N ASP A 54 -20.80 -16.96 -18.43
CA ASP A 54 -20.97 -18.39 -18.18
C ASP A 54 -21.14 -18.72 -16.69
N ALA A 55 -20.53 -17.92 -15.81
CA ALA A 55 -20.65 -18.03 -14.35
C ALA A 55 -20.03 -16.79 -13.68
N PRO A 56 -20.44 -16.47 -12.43
CA PRO A 56 -19.83 -15.39 -11.67
C PRO A 56 -18.34 -15.62 -11.44
N ILE A 57 -17.58 -14.53 -11.35
CA ILE A 57 -16.17 -14.56 -10.95
C ILE A 57 -16.11 -14.56 -9.42
N ILE A 58 -15.33 -15.48 -8.86
CA ILE A 58 -15.08 -15.56 -7.43
C ILE A 58 -13.62 -15.19 -7.19
N ILE A 59 -13.40 -14.16 -6.38
CA ILE A 59 -12.09 -13.73 -5.90
C ILE A 59 -12.02 -14.14 -4.44
N ASP A 60 -10.99 -14.88 -4.07
CA ASP A 60 -10.76 -15.37 -2.71
C ASP A 60 -9.38 -14.90 -2.26
N SER A 61 -9.30 -14.38 -1.04
CA SER A 61 -8.03 -13.91 -0.47
C SER A 61 -7.85 -14.40 0.96
N ASP A 62 -6.58 -14.55 1.35
CA ASP A 62 -6.18 -14.87 2.72
C ASP A 62 -6.01 -13.64 3.62
N ASP A 63 -6.11 -12.43 3.03
CA ASP A 63 -5.95 -11.14 3.68
C ASP A 63 -6.98 -10.13 3.17
N TYR A 64 -7.18 -9.05 3.94
CA TYR A 64 -8.02 -7.93 3.51
C TYR A 64 -7.36 -7.16 2.35
N LEU A 65 -7.97 -7.20 1.17
CA LEU A 65 -7.45 -6.55 -0.04
C LEU A 65 -8.01 -5.14 -0.23
N ASN A 66 -7.15 -4.19 -0.60
CA ASN A 66 -7.63 -2.89 -1.08
C ASN A 66 -7.97 -2.93 -2.58
N ILE A 67 -9.27 -2.83 -2.90
CA ILE A 67 -9.82 -3.01 -4.25
C ILE A 67 -10.31 -1.68 -4.82
N GLU A 68 -9.80 -1.32 -6.01
CA GLU A 68 -10.30 -0.21 -6.80
C GLU A 68 -11.21 -0.72 -7.93
N TRP A 69 -12.41 -0.15 -7.99
CA TRP A 69 -13.36 -0.43 -9.06
C TRP A 69 -13.23 0.60 -10.17
N ARG A 70 -12.98 0.14 -11.39
CA ARG A 70 -13.01 0.96 -12.59
C ARG A 70 -14.09 0.46 -13.52
N TYR A 71 -14.92 1.38 -13.98
CA TYR A 71 -16.05 1.04 -14.85
C TYR A 71 -15.75 1.40 -16.29
N ASP A 72 -15.82 0.41 -17.16
CA ASP A 72 -15.67 0.54 -18.61
C ASP A 72 -16.74 -0.29 -19.32
N ASP A 73 -17.79 0.38 -19.81
CA ASP A 73 -18.91 -0.28 -20.48
C ASP A 73 -18.50 -0.95 -21.81
N SER A 74 -17.33 -0.60 -22.38
CA SER A 74 -16.80 -1.26 -23.57
C SER A 74 -16.37 -2.71 -23.32
N MET A 75 -16.13 -3.07 -22.05
CA MET A 75 -15.76 -4.43 -21.63
C MET A 75 -16.90 -5.44 -21.83
N LYS A 76 -18.17 -4.99 -21.92
CA LYS A 76 -19.35 -5.87 -22.04
C LYS A 76 -19.31 -6.96 -20.96
N ASP A 77 -19.24 -8.23 -21.36
CA ASP A 77 -19.20 -9.44 -20.51
C ASP A 77 -17.81 -9.77 -19.95
N GLU A 78 -16.80 -8.96 -20.24
CA GLU A 78 -15.45 -9.17 -19.77
C GLU A 78 -15.17 -8.41 -18.46
N VAL A 79 -14.33 -9.01 -17.64
CA VAL A 79 -13.82 -8.42 -16.40
C VAL A 79 -12.32 -8.61 -16.40
N LYS A 80 -11.58 -7.51 -16.30
CA LYS A 80 -10.12 -7.51 -16.18
C LYS A 80 -9.76 -7.25 -14.72
N ILE A 81 -8.96 -8.16 -14.18
CA ILE A 81 -8.47 -8.08 -12.81
C ILE A 81 -6.97 -7.87 -12.87
N MET A 82 -6.51 -6.84 -12.19
CA MET A 82 -5.09 -6.47 -12.12
C MET A 82 -4.66 -6.53 -10.67
N THR A 83 -3.59 -7.27 -10.38
CA THR A 83 -3.06 -7.39 -9.03
C THR A 83 -1.67 -6.78 -8.96
N SER A 84 -1.35 -6.23 -7.81
CA SER A 84 0.00 -5.80 -7.48
C SER A 84 1.05 -6.89 -7.78
N PRO A 85 2.28 -6.52 -8.19
CA PRO A 85 3.36 -7.49 -8.41
C PRO A 85 3.70 -8.36 -7.19
N TYR A 86 3.45 -7.88 -5.96
CA TYR A 86 3.71 -8.67 -4.74
C TYR A 86 2.61 -9.69 -4.42
N LEU A 87 1.43 -9.57 -5.01
CA LEU A 87 0.39 -10.57 -4.83
C LEU A 87 0.65 -11.77 -5.75
N SER A 88 0.39 -12.97 -5.24
CA SER A 88 0.23 -14.17 -6.07
C SER A 88 -1.19 -14.18 -6.58
N MET A 89 -1.38 -14.34 -7.89
CA MET A 89 -2.70 -14.50 -8.48
C MET A 89 -2.74 -15.83 -9.22
N ASP A 90 -3.53 -16.76 -8.70
CA ASP A 90 -3.69 -18.10 -9.23
C ASP A 90 -5.13 -18.28 -9.74
N ARG A 91 -5.26 -18.52 -11.05
CA ARG A 91 -6.56 -18.61 -11.73
C ARG A 91 -6.96 -20.06 -11.96
N HIS A 92 -8.21 -20.37 -11.62
CA HIS A 92 -8.88 -21.62 -11.93
C HIS A 92 -10.27 -21.35 -12.53
N ASN A 93 -10.37 -21.33 -13.86
CA ASN A 93 -11.59 -20.94 -14.58
C ASN A 93 -12.06 -19.54 -14.17
N ASN A 94 -13.20 -19.45 -13.47
CA ASN A 94 -13.81 -18.22 -12.96
C ASN A 94 -13.48 -17.95 -11.48
N TYR A 95 -12.67 -18.79 -10.86
CA TYR A 95 -12.15 -18.59 -9.51
C TYR A 95 -10.73 -18.04 -9.57
N ILE A 96 -10.43 -17.06 -8.72
CA ILE A 96 -9.13 -16.43 -8.58
C ILE A 96 -8.76 -16.44 -7.11
N ASN A 97 -7.64 -17.07 -6.80
CA ASN A 97 -7.04 -16.99 -5.48
C ASN A 97 -5.95 -15.92 -5.50
N ILE A 98 -6.07 -14.94 -4.61
CA ILE A 98 -5.10 -13.87 -4.40
C ILE A 98 -4.48 -14.06 -3.01
N ASN A 99 -3.21 -14.47 -2.98
CA ASN A 99 -2.48 -14.63 -1.73
C ASN A 99 -1.45 -13.52 -1.55
N THR A 100 -1.29 -13.04 -0.32
CA THR A 100 -0.19 -12.15 0.00
C THR A 100 1.15 -12.88 -0.10
N ARG A 101 2.15 -12.24 -0.73
CA ARG A 101 3.55 -12.65 -0.58
C ARG A 101 4.30 -11.58 0.20
N HIS A 102 5.27 -12.04 0.99
CA HIS A 102 6.14 -11.17 1.78
C HIS A 102 6.83 -10.10 0.93
N TYR A 103 6.87 -8.89 1.49
CA TYR A 103 7.60 -7.73 0.97
C TYR A 103 9.01 -8.09 0.53
N SER A 104 9.38 -7.69 -0.69
CA SER A 104 10.75 -7.85 -1.14
C SER A 104 11.62 -6.74 -0.54
N PHE A 105 12.93 -7.01 -0.40
CA PHE A 105 13.88 -5.96 0.00
C PHE A 105 13.85 -4.72 -0.91
N LYS A 106 13.51 -4.91 -2.19
CA LYS A 106 13.36 -3.81 -3.16
C LYS A 106 12.21 -2.86 -2.79
N ASP A 107 11.15 -3.38 -2.17
CA ASP A 107 10.01 -2.58 -1.74
C ASP A 107 10.37 -1.74 -0.50
N ALA A 108 11.11 -2.34 0.44
CA ALA A 108 11.67 -1.61 1.58
C ALA A 108 12.59 -0.46 1.13
N VAL A 109 13.40 -0.67 0.09
CA VAL A 109 14.24 0.39 -0.49
C VAL A 109 13.37 1.52 -1.07
N LYS A 110 12.30 1.20 -1.81
CA LYS A 110 11.40 2.21 -2.37
C LYS A 110 10.66 3.02 -1.30
N ILE A 111 10.23 2.38 -0.22
CA ILE A 111 9.64 3.07 0.94
C ILE A 111 10.68 4.01 1.56
N GLY A 112 11.93 3.54 1.72
CA GLY A 112 13.04 4.36 2.17
C GLY A 112 13.27 5.59 1.27
N GLU A 113 13.29 5.40 -0.04
CA GLU A 113 13.40 6.50 -1.02
C GLU A 113 12.23 7.48 -0.93
N TYR A 114 11.01 7.00 -0.76
CA TYR A 114 9.81 7.82 -0.61
C TYR A 114 9.91 8.73 0.63
N ILE A 115 10.30 8.17 1.77
CA ILE A 115 10.52 8.92 3.02
C ILE A 115 11.65 9.92 2.83
N LEU A 116 12.81 9.51 2.30
CA LEU A 116 13.97 10.38 2.08
C LEU A 116 13.65 11.54 1.12
N ASN A 117 12.85 11.29 0.08
CA ASN A 117 12.42 12.33 -0.85
C ASN A 117 11.42 13.30 -0.23
N GLY A 118 10.57 12.83 0.71
CA GLY A 118 9.77 13.72 1.55
C GLY A 118 10.65 14.61 2.41
N LEU A 119 11.66 14.04 3.08
CA LEU A 119 12.56 14.81 3.93
C LEU A 119 13.29 15.92 3.16
N LYS A 120 13.73 15.66 1.92
CA LYS A 120 14.33 16.68 1.03
C LYS A 120 13.37 17.84 0.69
N LYS A 121 12.06 17.62 0.79
CA LYS A 121 11.01 18.59 0.51
C LYS A 121 10.43 19.23 1.77
N HIS A 122 10.97 18.93 2.96
CA HIS A 122 10.37 19.29 4.25
C HIS A 122 8.97 18.67 4.45
N GLU A 123 8.80 17.42 4.03
CA GLU A 123 7.58 16.63 4.23
C GLU A 123 7.89 15.39 5.08
N ILE A 124 7.16 15.20 6.18
CA ILE A 124 7.10 13.93 6.89
C ILE A 124 6.03 13.09 6.20
N ARG A 125 6.48 12.22 5.31
CA ARG A 125 5.61 11.29 4.61
C ARG A 125 5.39 10.05 5.47
N ILE A 126 4.16 9.87 5.93
CA ILE A 126 3.78 8.71 6.74
C ILE A 126 3.32 7.60 5.81
N HIS A 127 3.93 6.43 5.98
CA HIS A 127 3.45 5.18 5.39
C HIS A 127 2.53 4.52 6.42
N ASP A 128 1.21 4.61 6.21
CA ASP A 128 0.25 3.82 6.96
C ASP A 128 0.16 2.43 6.31
N HIS A 129 0.46 1.39 7.09
CA HIS A 129 0.40 0.00 6.63
C HIS A 129 -1.02 -0.57 6.76
N ASP A 130 -1.81 -0.05 7.70
CA ASP A 130 -3.13 -0.59 8.07
C ASP A 130 -4.26 0.08 7.26
N HIS A 131 -4.05 1.33 6.81
CA HIS A 131 -4.88 1.97 5.78
C HIS A 131 -4.13 1.96 4.46
N TYR A 132 -4.17 0.81 3.78
CA TYR A 132 -3.70 0.58 2.42
C TYR A 132 -4.10 1.74 1.50
N GLY A 133 -3.22 2.72 1.34
CA GLY A 133 -3.43 3.88 0.48
C GLY A 133 -3.16 3.57 -1.00
N PHE A 134 -2.67 2.38 -1.31
CA PHE A 134 -2.44 1.91 -2.68
C PHE A 134 -3.43 0.82 -3.03
N THR A 135 -4.00 0.93 -4.22
CA THR A 135 -4.81 -0.11 -4.83
C THR A 135 -3.99 -1.36 -5.04
N GLU A 136 -4.34 -2.46 -4.38
CA GLU A 136 -3.65 -3.74 -4.55
C GLU A 136 -4.27 -4.55 -5.68
N VAL A 137 -5.59 -4.39 -5.85
CA VAL A 137 -6.35 -5.02 -6.91
C VAL A 137 -7.19 -3.97 -7.64
N ILE A 138 -7.03 -3.85 -8.95
CA ILE A 138 -7.92 -3.08 -9.81
C ILE A 138 -8.85 -4.06 -10.51
N ILE A 139 -10.16 -3.85 -10.38
CA ILE A 139 -11.18 -4.59 -11.11
C ILE A 139 -11.81 -3.66 -12.14
N ILE A 140 -11.62 -3.97 -13.42
CA ILE A 140 -12.17 -3.25 -14.56
C ILE A 140 -13.31 -4.06 -15.16
N CYS A 141 -14.53 -3.54 -15.11
CA CYS A 141 -15.73 -4.20 -15.62
C CYS A 141 -16.76 -3.21 -16.13
N SER A 142 -17.76 -3.66 -16.89
CA SER A 142 -18.97 -2.86 -17.12
C SER A 142 -19.77 -2.74 -15.81
N LYS A 143 -20.52 -1.65 -15.63
CA LYS A 143 -21.30 -1.43 -14.39
C LYS A 143 -22.30 -2.56 -14.12
N ASP A 144 -22.90 -3.09 -15.17
CA ASP A 144 -23.90 -4.15 -15.08
C ASP A 144 -23.32 -5.49 -14.60
N ASN A 145 -22.00 -5.68 -14.73
CA ASN A 145 -21.32 -6.91 -14.36
C ASN A 145 -20.66 -6.90 -12.98
N MET A 146 -20.71 -5.78 -12.26
CA MET A 146 -20.20 -5.68 -10.90
C MET A 146 -20.85 -6.74 -9.98
N SER A 147 -22.16 -6.97 -10.12
CA SER A 147 -22.88 -7.98 -9.31
C SER A 147 -22.53 -9.42 -9.63
N ASN A 148 -21.83 -9.68 -10.74
CA ASN A 148 -21.37 -11.01 -11.15
C ASN A 148 -19.97 -11.31 -10.61
N ILE A 149 -19.43 -10.46 -9.74
CA ILE A 149 -18.13 -10.61 -9.11
C ILE A 149 -18.35 -10.73 -7.61
N VAL A 150 -17.91 -11.85 -7.06
CA VAL A 150 -17.99 -12.15 -5.62
C VAL A 150 -16.58 -12.11 -5.07
N ILE A 151 -16.40 -11.36 -3.98
CA ILE A 151 -15.14 -11.23 -3.28
C ILE A 151 -15.33 -11.84 -1.89
N ASN A 152 -14.49 -12.82 -1.56
CA ASN A 152 -14.39 -13.43 -0.25
C ASN A 152 -13.06 -12.98 0.36
N ASP A 153 -13.17 -12.19 1.43
CA ASP A 153 -12.07 -11.70 2.26
C ASP A 153 -12.20 -12.29 3.68
#